data_AF-A0A839Q488-F1
#
_entry.id   AF-A0A839Q488-F1
#
_cell.length_a   1.000
_cell.length_b   1.000
_cell.length_c   1.000
_cell.angle_alpha   90.00
_cell.angle_beta   90.00
_cell.angle_gamma   90.00
#
_symmetry.space_group_name_H-M   'P 1'
#
loop_
_entity.id
_entity.type
_entity.pdbx_description
1 polymer ?
#
loop_
_entity_poly.entity_id
_entity_poly.type
_entity_poly.pdbx_seq_one_letter_code
_entity_poly.pdbx_strand_id
1 'polypeptide(L)'
;MATRSRTPSWNMCSPSAGSAGSPWPGAETDACVRSTLHGAFTRGYDVALVSDAHTAGDKTHWGAPPVDAVIAHTNLYWAHQSAPGRTAEVVTAAELRLTQQRKMA
;
A
#
# COMPACT_ATOMS: atom_id res chain seq x y z
N MET A 1 -16.77 -1.20 -26.50
CA MET A 1 -16.79 -1.99 -25.25
C MET A 1 -15.77 -1.36 -24.30
N ALA A 2 -16.19 -0.34 -23.56
CA ALA A 2 -15.30 0.45 -22.70
C ALA A 2 -15.07 -0.30 -21.39
N THR A 3 -13.82 -0.67 -21.11
CA THR A 3 -13.41 -1.19 -19.80
C THR A 3 -13.63 -0.08 -18.78
N ARG A 4 -14.60 -0.29 -17.87
CA ARG A 4 -14.82 0.62 -16.74
C ARG A 4 -13.51 0.72 -15.97
N SER A 5 -12.85 1.86 -16.06
CA SER A 5 -11.76 2.24 -15.17
C SER A 5 -12.33 2.34 -13.76
N ARG A 6 -12.17 1.28 -12.96
CA ARG A 6 -12.38 1.37 -11.52
C ARG A 6 -11.13 2.06 -10.96
N THR A 7 -11.04 3.38 -11.12
CA THR A 7 -10.20 4.15 -10.21
C THR A 7 -11.01 4.33 -8.95
N PRO A 8 -10.66 3.69 -7.84
CA PRO A 8 -11.21 4.16 -6.62
C PRO A 8 -10.42 5.39 -6.18
N SER A 9 -11.13 6.49 -5.97
CA SER A 9 -10.72 7.49 -5.00
C SER A 9 -10.81 6.87 -3.60
N TRP A 10 -9.83 6.03 -3.23
CA TRP A 10 -9.64 5.66 -1.82
C TRP A 10 -8.58 6.58 -1.26
N ASN A 11 -8.94 7.25 -0.16
CA ASN A 11 -8.09 8.15 0.61
C ASN A 11 -6.71 7.51 0.83
N MET A 12 -5.74 7.95 0.03
CA MET A 12 -4.33 7.82 0.32
C MET A 12 -4.13 8.58 1.63
N CYS A 13 -3.93 7.83 2.72
CA CYS A 13 -3.59 8.29 4.07
C CYS A 13 -3.94 9.77 4.33
N SER A 14 -5.21 10.08 4.59
CA SER A 14 -5.58 11.41 5.09
C SER A 14 -4.96 11.55 6.49
N PRO A 15 -4.31 12.68 6.84
CA PRO A 15 -3.55 12.86 8.08
C PRO A 15 -4.37 12.79 9.39
N SER A 16 -5.63 12.36 9.34
CA SER A 16 -6.57 12.35 10.46
C SER A 16 -6.71 11.00 11.18
N ALA A 17 -5.94 9.96 10.84
CA ALA A 17 -6.03 8.65 11.49
C ALA A 17 -4.68 8.18 12.04
N GLY A 18 -4.40 8.54 13.30
CA GLY A 18 -3.76 7.65 14.27
C GLY A 18 -2.23 7.64 14.41
N SER A 19 -1.44 8.12 13.45
CA SER A 19 0.01 8.30 13.61
C SER A 19 0.40 9.73 13.29
N ALA A 20 0.11 10.63 14.24
CA ALA A 20 0.44 12.04 14.11
C ALA A 20 1.96 12.23 13.92
N GLY A 21 2.39 12.60 12.71
CA GLY A 21 3.73 13.19 12.48
C GLY A 21 4.58 12.66 11.33
N SER A 22 4.16 11.66 10.54
CA SER A 22 5.04 11.18 9.45
C SER A 22 4.96 12.08 8.20
N PRO A 23 6.07 12.69 7.73
CA PRO A 23 6.10 13.50 6.50
C PRO A 23 6.16 12.63 5.23
N TRP A 24 6.23 11.32 5.36
CA TRP A 24 6.47 10.41 4.24
C TRP A 24 5.15 9.89 3.66
N PRO A 25 4.88 10.08 2.36
CA PRO A 25 3.81 9.35 1.68
C PRO A 25 4.13 7.84 1.77
N GLY A 26 3.16 7.03 2.20
CA GLY A 26 3.39 5.58 2.41
C GLY A 26 3.73 5.17 3.84
N ALA A 27 3.49 6.03 4.83
CA ALA A 27 3.50 5.63 6.24
C ALA A 27 2.06 5.56 6.81
N GLU A 28 1.74 4.63 7.71
CA GLU A 28 2.64 3.59 8.26
C GLU A 28 2.46 2.21 7.62
N THR A 29 3.57 1.50 7.38
CA THR A 29 3.61 0.12 6.84
C THR A 29 2.65 -0.81 7.57
N ASP A 30 2.73 -0.85 8.90
CA ASP A 30 1.97 -1.72 9.80
C ASP A 30 0.57 -1.21 10.13
N ALA A 31 0.20 -0.02 9.65
CA ALA A 31 -1.11 0.60 9.85
C ALA A 31 -1.80 0.90 8.51
N CYS A 32 -1.82 2.18 8.11
CA CYS A 32 -2.59 2.66 6.97
C CYS A 32 -2.26 1.94 5.66
N VAL A 33 -0.99 1.62 5.41
CA VAL A 33 -0.56 0.89 4.20
C VAL A 33 -1.19 -0.50 4.20
N ARG A 34 -0.92 -1.30 5.24
CA ARG A 34 -1.48 -2.66 5.37
C ARG A 34 -3.01 -2.68 5.30
N SER A 35 -3.70 -1.78 6.02
CA SER A 35 -5.17 -1.70 5.98
C SER A 35 -5.69 -1.36 4.59
N THR A 36 -5.02 -0.46 3.86
CA THR A 36 -5.42 -0.06 2.51
C THR A 36 -5.21 -1.17 1.50
N LEU A 37 -4.04 -1.84 1.55
CA LEU A 37 -3.71 -2.99 0.69
C LEU A 37 -4.79 -4.06 0.81
N HIS A 38 -5.07 -4.54 2.02
CA HIS A 38 -6.09 -5.57 2.24
C HIS A 38 -7.51 -5.08 1.91
N GLY A 39 -7.84 -3.82 2.21
CA GLY A 39 -9.14 -3.25 1.87
C GLY A 39 -9.39 -3.20 0.37
N ALA A 40 -8.40 -2.75 -0.42
CA ALA A 40 -8.47 -2.74 -1.88
C ALA A 40 -8.57 -4.18 -2.43
N PHE A 41 -7.73 -5.07 -1.92
CA PHE A 41 -7.72 -6.47 -2.33
C PHE A 41 -9.06 -7.17 -2.06
N THR A 42 -9.69 -6.90 -0.92
CA THR A 42 -11.02 -7.44 -0.57
C THR A 42 -12.11 -6.92 -1.51
N ARG A 43 -12.01 -5.66 -1.94
CA ARG A 43 -12.99 -4.98 -2.80
C ARG A 43 -12.91 -5.34 -4.28
N GLY A 44 -11.93 -6.12 -4.73
CA GLY A 44 -11.85 -6.50 -6.15
C GLY A 44 -10.73 -5.87 -6.96
N TYR A 45 -9.81 -5.17 -6.31
CA TYR A 45 -8.71 -4.52 -7.01
C TYR A 45 -7.51 -5.44 -7.11
N ASP A 46 -6.83 -5.38 -8.25
CA ASP A 46 -5.43 -5.76 -8.36
C ASP A 46 -4.60 -4.70 -7.64
N VAL A 47 -3.62 -5.12 -6.84
CA VAL A 47 -2.93 -4.24 -5.91
C VAL A 47 -1.42 -4.47 -5.93
N ALA A 48 -0.69 -3.43 -6.34
CA ALA A 48 0.75 -3.35 -6.25
C ALA A 48 1.18 -2.64 -4.96
N LEU A 49 2.07 -3.27 -4.19
CA LEU A 49 2.83 -2.63 -3.12
C LEU A 49 4.18 -2.15 -3.69
N VAL A 50 4.53 -0.89 -3.43
CA VAL A 50 5.81 -0.31 -3.85
C VAL A 50 6.85 -0.54 -2.76
N SER A 51 7.74 -1.50 -2.96
CA SER A 51 8.60 -2.10 -1.92
C SER A 51 9.55 -1.13 -1.21
N ASP A 52 9.92 -0.04 -1.88
CA ASP A 52 10.88 0.98 -1.46
C ASP A 52 10.22 2.34 -1.18
N ALA A 53 8.88 2.39 -1.08
CA ALA A 53 8.11 3.62 -0.86
C ALA A 53 7.12 3.55 0.32
N HIS A 54 7.41 2.71 1.32
CA HIS A 54 6.68 2.70 2.60
C HIS A 54 7.63 2.55 3.79
N THR A 55 7.22 3.04 4.95
CA THR A 55 8.03 2.99 6.18
C THR A 55 7.18 2.92 7.44
N ALA A 56 7.82 2.63 8.58
CA ALA A 56 7.22 2.62 9.90
C ALA A 56 8.01 3.47 10.91
N GLY A 57 7.31 3.95 11.93
CA GLY A 57 7.94 4.56 13.11
C GLY A 57 8.50 3.50 14.04
N ASP A 58 9.57 3.84 14.75
CA ASP A 58 10.14 2.95 15.75
C ASP A 58 9.22 2.81 16.97
N LYS A 59 8.66 1.62 17.15
CA LYS A 59 7.83 1.23 18.29
C LYS A 59 8.46 0.10 19.10
N THR A 60 9.77 -0.12 18.97
CA THR A 60 10.48 -1.21 19.68
C THR A 60 10.35 -1.12 21.19
N HIS A 61 10.25 0.07 21.76
CA HIS A 61 9.99 0.27 23.19
C HIS A 61 8.63 -0.27 23.66
N TRP A 62 7.67 -0.46 22.75
CA TRP A 62 6.38 -1.13 23.01
C TRP A 62 6.38 -2.61 22.60
N GLY A 63 7.54 -3.18 22.25
CA GLY A 63 7.68 -4.58 21.83
C GLY A 63 7.40 -4.85 20.35
N ALA A 64 7.29 -3.80 19.51
CA ALA A 64 7.20 -3.99 18.06
C ALA A 64 8.55 -4.45 17.48
N PRO A 65 8.55 -5.17 16.34
CA PRO A 65 9.78 -5.44 15.61
C PRO A 65 10.47 -4.15 15.16
N PRO A 66 11.80 -4.19 14.93
CA PRO A 66 12.52 -3.11 14.25
C PRO A 66 11.88 -2.72 12.90
N VAL A 67 12.02 -1.44 12.52
CA VAL A 67 11.34 -0.87 11.34
C VAL A 67 11.69 -1.61 10.05
N ASP A 68 12.94 -2.00 9.86
CA ASP A 68 13.41 -2.77 8.72
C ASP A 68 12.75 -4.16 8.65
N ALA A 69 12.55 -4.82 9.80
CA ALA A 69 11.84 -6.08 9.88
C ALA A 69 10.34 -5.92 9.53
N VAL A 70 9.70 -4.83 9.94
CA VAL A 70 8.30 -4.53 9.58
C VAL A 70 8.14 -4.32 8.06
N ILE A 71 9.06 -3.56 7.44
CA ILE A 71 9.09 -3.33 5.99
C ILE A 71 9.35 -4.65 5.25
N ALA A 72 10.40 -5.39 5.64
CA ALA A 72 10.78 -6.66 5.01
C ALA A 72 9.67 -7.71 5.11
N HIS A 73 9.05 -7.85 6.28
CA HIS A 73 7.91 -8.75 6.46
C HIS A 73 6.73 -8.36 5.58
N THR A 74 6.45 -7.05 5.45
CA THR A 74 5.34 -6.57 4.61
C THR A 74 5.55 -6.86 3.14
N ASN A 75 6.77 -6.60 2.63
CA ASN A 75 7.16 -6.97 1.28
C ASN A 75 7.06 -8.49 1.06
N LEU A 76 7.55 -9.29 2.00
CA LEU A 76 7.54 -10.75 1.90
C LEU A 76 6.12 -11.31 1.84
N TYR A 77 5.24 -10.92 2.77
CA TYR A 77 3.90 -11.50 2.82
C TYR A 77 3.05 -11.02 1.65
N TRP A 78 3.22 -9.77 1.19
CA TRP A 78 2.46 -9.25 0.05
C TRP A 78 2.86 -9.92 -1.27
N ALA A 79 4.14 -10.23 -1.46
CA ALA A 79 4.63 -10.97 -2.63
C ALA A 79 4.01 -12.36 -2.80
N HIS A 80 3.49 -12.94 -1.71
CA HIS A 80 2.82 -14.23 -1.70
C HIS A 80 1.30 -14.14 -1.47
N GLN A 81 0.74 -12.92 -1.41
CA GLN A 81 -0.69 -12.71 -1.25
C GLN A 81 -1.41 -13.13 -2.52
N SER A 82 -2.47 -13.92 -2.38
CA SER A 82 -3.31 -14.33 -3.51
C SER A 82 -4.80 -14.37 -3.12
N ALA A 83 -5.67 -14.22 -4.12
CA ALA A 83 -7.10 -14.43 -4.02
C ALA A 83 -7.65 -14.73 -5.42
N PRO A 84 -8.76 -15.48 -5.55
CA PRO A 84 -9.36 -15.77 -6.84
C PRO A 84 -9.69 -14.50 -7.65
N GLY A 85 -9.22 -14.45 -8.90
CA GLY A 85 -9.51 -13.37 -9.84
C GLY A 85 -8.91 -12.01 -9.51
N ARG A 86 -7.84 -11.97 -8.68
CA ARG A 86 -7.15 -10.73 -8.26
C ARG A 86 -5.64 -10.98 -8.17
N THR A 87 -4.84 -9.99 -8.49
CA THR A 87 -3.39 -10.05 -8.34
C THR A 87 -2.89 -9.16 -7.20
N ALA A 88 -1.95 -9.68 -6.43
CA ALA A 88 -1.12 -8.88 -5.55
C ALA A 88 0.32 -8.96 -6.09
N GLU A 89 0.99 -7.81 -6.17
CA GLU A 89 2.37 -7.73 -6.63
C GLU A 89 3.18 -6.79 -5.74
N VAL A 90 4.49 -7.03 -5.69
CA VAL A 90 5.47 -6.17 -5.03
C VAL A 90 6.44 -5.72 -6.10
N VAL A 91 6.55 -4.40 -6.28
CA VAL A 91 7.38 -3.78 -7.32
C VAL A 91 8.18 -2.63 -6.72
N THR A 92 9.33 -2.29 -7.28
CA THR A 92 10.03 -1.06 -6.89
C THR A 92 9.36 0.17 -7.49
N ALA A 93 9.62 1.35 -6.92
CA ALA A 93 9.12 2.61 -7.46
C ALA A 93 9.59 2.84 -8.91
N ALA A 94 10.77 2.33 -9.27
CA ALA A 94 11.32 2.41 -10.62
C ALA A 94 10.58 1.51 -11.63
N GLU A 95 10.04 0.37 -11.18
CA GLU A 95 9.34 -0.60 -12.03
C GLU A 95 7.85 -0.26 -12.20
N LEU A 96 7.28 0.50 -11.26
CA LEU A 96 5.86 0.84 -11.24
C LEU A 96 5.47 1.64 -12.49
N ARG A 97 4.56 1.08 -13.30
CA ARG A 97 3.98 1.75 -14.47
C ARG A 97 2.57 2.19 -14.19
N LEU A 98 2.38 3.48 -13.95
CA LEU A 98 1.06 4.07 -13.82
C LEU A 98 0.51 4.42 -15.21
N THR A 99 -0.69 3.94 -15.53
CA THR A 99 -1.44 4.47 -16.66
C THR A 99 -2.06 5.80 -16.23
N GLN A 100 -1.57 6.90 -16.79
CA GLN A 100 -2.10 8.24 -16.53
C GLN A 100 -3.57 8.30 -16.96
N GLN A 101 -4.46 8.57 -16.00
CA GLN A 101 -5.84 8.94 -16.33
C GLN A 101 -5.86 10.40 -16.78
N ARG A 102 -5.92 10.61 -18.10
CA ARG A 102 -6.22 11.94 -18.63
C ARG A 102 -7.63 12.30 -18.18
N LYS A 103 -7.72 13.30 -17.31
CA LYS A 103 -8.99 13.95 -16.95
C LYS A 103 -9.56 14.53 -18.24
N MET A 104 -10.64 13.94 -18.78
CA MET A 104 -11.42 14.65 -19.80
C MET A 104 -12.08 15.83 -19.09
N ALA A 105 -11.86 17.02 -19.65
CA ALA A 105 -12.25 18.32 -19.12
C ALA A 105 -13.74 18.39 -18.77
#